data_AF-A0A7X8VTT5-F1
#
_entry.id   AF-A0A7X8VTT5-F1
#
_cell.length_a   1.000
_cell.length_b   1.000
_cell.length_c   1.000
_cell.angle_alpha   90.00
_cell.angle_beta   90.00
_cell.angle_gamma   90.00
#
_symmetry.space_group_name_H-M   'P 1'
#
loop_
_entity.id
_entity.type
_entity.pdbx_description
1 polymer ?
#
loop_
_entity_poly.entity_id
_entity_poly.type
_entity_poly.pdbx_seq_one_letter_code
_entity_poly.pdbx_strand_id
1 'polypeptide(L)'
;MQFGIVQQEKFNAKDGSYSLVTPRELVDSQITATDAESALLRNYFLMRGESIHVGNVKSSNGAAAKEFKLFPSGQTIKLNLVYPKPEKSELRLYISKGAGFFPNEGDVWFLFVRRDDESLWLGAMPEKEWRRLNSIGKIDDEETLIDENIDDIDAQILAGQSQGNNIVPEERTAVTTDSHRDVI
;
A
#
# COMPACT_ATOMS: atom_id res chain seq x y z
N MET A 1 -0.96 -6.21 12.56
CA MET A 1 -2.41 -6.45 12.35
C MET A 1 -2.61 -7.80 11.66
N GLN A 2 -3.76 -8.46 11.84
CA GLN A 2 -4.10 -9.70 11.13
C GLN A 2 -4.87 -9.41 9.84
N PHE A 3 -4.76 -10.29 8.86
CA PHE A 3 -5.57 -10.26 7.64
C PHE A 3 -7.04 -10.49 8.00
N GLY A 4 -7.90 -9.55 7.62
CA GLY A 4 -9.34 -9.75 7.63
C GLY A 4 -9.82 -10.49 6.39
N ILE A 5 -11.13 -10.69 6.28
CA ILE A 5 -11.76 -11.44 5.17
C ILE A 5 -11.34 -10.88 3.81
N VAL A 6 -11.29 -9.55 3.66
CA VAL A 6 -10.94 -8.89 2.39
C VAL A 6 -9.51 -9.22 1.96
N GLN A 7 -8.55 -9.10 2.89
CA GLN A 7 -7.16 -9.45 2.63
C GLN A 7 -7.06 -10.94 2.30
N GLN A 8 -7.72 -11.80 3.08
CA GLN A 8 -7.69 -13.25 2.84
C GLN A 8 -8.19 -13.61 1.44
N GLU A 9 -9.26 -12.99 0.97
CA GLU A 9 -9.77 -13.23 -0.38
C GLU A 9 -8.84 -12.66 -1.46
N LYS A 10 -8.38 -11.42 -1.34
CA LYS A 10 -7.57 -10.77 -2.38
C LYS A 10 -6.19 -11.41 -2.56
N PHE A 11 -5.60 -11.90 -1.48
CA PHE A 11 -4.28 -12.57 -1.53
C PHE A 11 -4.39 -14.09 -1.67
N ASN A 12 -5.62 -14.64 -1.78
CA ASN A 12 -5.88 -16.08 -1.67
C ASN A 12 -5.14 -16.70 -0.46
N ALA A 13 -5.26 -16.03 0.68
CA ALA A 13 -4.51 -16.33 1.90
C ALA A 13 -5.35 -17.13 2.90
N LYS A 14 -4.75 -18.18 3.46
CA LYS A 14 -5.29 -18.96 4.57
C LYS A 14 -5.20 -18.17 5.88
N ASP A 15 -4.09 -17.49 6.07
CA ASP A 15 -3.78 -16.63 7.21
C ASP A 15 -2.75 -15.58 6.76
N GLY A 16 -2.67 -14.45 7.46
CA GLY A 16 -1.72 -13.41 7.15
C GLY A 16 -1.73 -12.25 8.14
N SER A 17 -0.72 -11.41 8.05
CA SER A 17 -0.53 -10.24 8.90
C SER A 17 0.19 -9.12 8.16
N TYR A 18 0.04 -7.90 8.64
CA TYR A 18 0.69 -6.71 8.09
C TYR A 18 0.89 -5.63 9.14
N SER A 19 1.86 -4.75 8.91
CA SER A 19 2.03 -3.49 9.64
C SER A 19 2.80 -2.47 8.80
N LEU A 20 2.91 -1.24 9.32
CA LEU A 20 3.70 -0.19 8.68
C LEU A 20 5.18 -0.39 9.00
N VAL A 21 6.03 -0.18 7.99
CA VAL A 21 7.47 -0.12 8.15
C VAL A 21 7.84 1.21 8.80
N THR A 22 8.53 1.14 9.93
CA THR A 22 8.96 2.31 10.69
C THR A 22 10.34 2.81 10.21
N PRO A 23 10.65 4.11 10.40
CA PRO A 23 11.97 4.65 10.05
C PRO A 23 13.11 3.87 10.74
N ARG A 24 12.87 3.44 11.99
CA ARG A 24 13.87 2.72 12.79
C ARG A 24 14.26 1.38 12.16
N GLU A 25 13.31 0.67 11.59
CA GLU A 25 13.52 -0.64 10.98
C GLU A 25 14.39 -0.57 9.72
N LEU A 26 14.32 0.54 8.99
CA LEU A 26 15.20 0.79 7.84
C LEU A 26 16.62 1.09 8.26
N VAL A 27 16.80 1.92 9.30
CA VAL A 27 18.12 2.24 9.86
C VAL A 27 18.82 0.96 10.32
N ASP A 28 18.10 0.06 10.98
CA ASP A 28 18.65 -1.20 11.45
C ASP A 28 18.69 -2.29 10.36
N SER A 29 18.09 -2.04 9.17
CA SER A 29 17.89 -3.02 8.09
C SER A 29 17.22 -4.31 8.58
N GLN A 30 16.24 -4.17 9.47
CA GLN A 30 15.46 -5.27 10.01
C GLN A 30 14.06 -4.82 10.42
N ILE A 31 13.07 -5.63 10.08
CA ILE A 31 11.70 -5.49 10.56
C ILE A 31 11.54 -6.33 11.83
N THR A 32 10.88 -5.75 12.82
CA THR A 32 10.54 -6.46 14.06
C THR A 32 9.14 -7.05 13.91
N ALA A 33 9.06 -8.37 13.73
CA ALA A 33 7.78 -9.05 13.66
C ALA A 33 7.13 -9.07 15.05
N THR A 34 5.93 -8.51 15.15
CA THR A 34 5.18 -8.35 16.40
C THR A 34 3.89 -9.16 16.38
N ASP A 35 3.48 -9.64 17.55
CA ASP A 35 2.21 -10.33 17.80
C ASP A 35 1.80 -11.32 16.69
N ALA A 36 0.89 -10.91 15.82
CA ALA A 36 0.37 -11.71 14.71
C ALA A 36 1.44 -12.13 13.70
N GLU A 37 2.39 -11.26 13.38
CA GLU A 37 3.46 -11.53 12.41
C GLU A 37 4.42 -12.58 12.97
N SER A 38 4.80 -12.41 14.23
CA SER A 38 5.65 -13.37 14.94
C SER A 38 4.94 -14.71 15.09
N ALA A 39 3.65 -14.71 15.43
CA ALA A 39 2.85 -15.92 15.51
C ALA A 39 2.78 -16.66 14.16
N LEU A 40 2.51 -15.95 13.05
CA LEU A 40 2.45 -16.53 11.71
C LEU A 40 3.78 -17.18 11.32
N LEU A 41 4.89 -16.44 11.46
CA LEU A 41 6.24 -16.91 11.13
C LEU A 41 6.61 -18.16 11.95
N ARG A 42 6.38 -18.11 13.26
CA ARG A 42 6.66 -19.24 14.15
C ARG A 42 5.85 -20.46 13.78
N ASN A 43 4.53 -20.31 13.62
CA ASN A 43 3.66 -21.43 13.30
C ASN A 43 4.06 -22.04 11.95
N TYR A 44 4.35 -21.21 10.95
CA TYR A 44 4.76 -21.66 9.62
C TYR A 44 6.02 -22.53 9.64
N PHE A 45 7.10 -22.07 10.29
CA PHE A 45 8.38 -22.78 10.30
C PHE A 45 8.38 -23.96 11.28
N LEU A 46 7.86 -23.79 12.50
CA LEU A 46 7.88 -24.84 13.51
C LEU A 46 6.99 -26.03 13.14
N MET A 47 5.82 -25.80 12.51
CA MET A 47 4.96 -26.89 12.05
C MET A 47 5.61 -27.73 10.94
N ARG A 48 6.63 -27.19 10.26
CA ARG A 48 7.43 -27.89 9.24
C ARG A 48 8.70 -28.51 9.80
N GLY A 49 8.86 -28.53 11.13
CA GLY A 49 10.05 -29.06 11.79
C GLY A 49 11.29 -28.17 11.63
N GLU A 50 11.14 -26.95 11.15
CA GLU A 50 12.25 -26.01 11.04
C GLU A 50 12.43 -25.23 12.34
N SER A 51 13.67 -25.08 12.79
CA SER A 51 14.00 -24.18 13.89
C SER A 51 14.21 -22.74 13.40
N ILE A 52 14.01 -21.78 14.30
CA ILE A 52 14.39 -20.37 14.10
C ILE A 52 15.65 -20.14 14.93
N HIS A 53 16.68 -19.56 14.31
CA HIS A 53 17.96 -19.32 14.96
C HIS A 53 17.83 -18.34 16.14
N VAL A 54 18.55 -18.62 17.22
CA VAL A 54 18.63 -17.76 18.41
C VAL A 54 20.04 -17.19 18.53
N GLY A 55 20.13 -15.88 18.70
CA GLY A 55 21.38 -15.12 18.81
C GLY A 55 21.73 -14.37 17.53
N ASN A 56 23.02 -14.10 17.36
CA ASN A 56 23.51 -13.26 16.26
C ASN A 56 23.38 -13.99 14.90
N VAL A 57 22.91 -13.27 13.87
CA VAL A 57 22.85 -13.79 12.48
C VAL A 57 24.22 -14.28 12.00
N LYS A 58 25.30 -13.55 12.33
CA LYS A 58 26.66 -13.88 11.90
C LYS A 58 27.17 -15.21 12.47
N SER A 59 26.62 -15.65 13.61
CA SER A 59 26.95 -16.95 14.21
C SER A 59 26.01 -18.08 13.80
N SER A 60 25.08 -17.82 12.87
CA SER A 60 24.07 -18.81 12.48
C SER A 60 24.55 -19.89 11.51
N ASN A 61 25.70 -19.69 10.85
CA ASN A 61 26.19 -20.59 9.79
C ASN A 61 25.11 -20.93 8.73
N GLY A 62 24.24 -19.96 8.42
CA GLY A 62 23.14 -20.13 7.47
C GLY A 62 21.81 -20.59 8.08
N ALA A 63 21.78 -21.02 9.35
CA ALA A 63 20.54 -21.46 10.02
C ALA A 63 19.49 -20.36 10.18
N ALA A 64 19.90 -19.09 10.10
CA ALA A 64 18.99 -17.95 10.10
C ALA A 64 18.25 -17.76 8.77
N ALA A 65 18.78 -18.28 7.65
CA ALA A 65 18.21 -18.05 6.34
C ALA A 65 16.93 -18.86 6.14
N LYS A 66 15.83 -18.16 5.86
CA LYS A 66 14.52 -18.74 5.57
C LYS A 66 14.04 -18.35 4.19
N GLU A 67 13.34 -19.28 3.54
CA GLU A 67 12.77 -19.09 2.21
C GLU A 67 11.39 -18.44 2.28
N PHE A 68 11.18 -17.46 1.40
CA PHE A 68 9.92 -16.76 1.24
C PHE A 68 9.60 -16.60 -0.25
N LYS A 69 8.31 -16.53 -0.58
CA LYS A 69 7.84 -16.10 -1.89
C LYS A 69 7.63 -14.59 -1.89
N LEU A 70 8.26 -13.89 -2.82
CA LEU A 70 8.11 -12.45 -2.96
C LEU A 70 6.82 -12.14 -3.74
N PHE A 71 5.93 -11.37 -3.14
CA PHE A 71 4.74 -10.84 -3.82
C PHE A 71 5.10 -9.63 -4.69
N PRO A 72 4.49 -9.47 -5.88
CA PRO A 72 3.56 -10.39 -6.56
C PRO A 72 4.26 -11.44 -7.44
N SER A 73 5.59 -11.35 -7.60
CA SER A 73 6.33 -12.13 -8.62
C SER A 73 6.36 -13.63 -8.39
N GLY A 74 6.21 -14.08 -7.14
CA GLY A 74 6.41 -15.48 -6.73
C GLY A 74 7.87 -15.91 -6.71
N GLN A 75 8.81 -14.98 -6.88
CA GLN A 75 10.24 -15.27 -6.79
C GLN A 75 10.58 -15.80 -5.39
N THR A 76 11.31 -16.91 -5.31
CA THR A 76 11.83 -17.39 -4.03
C THR A 76 13.02 -16.53 -3.63
N ILE A 77 12.96 -15.94 -2.43
CA ILE A 77 14.04 -15.17 -1.83
C ILE A 77 14.44 -15.76 -0.47
N LYS A 78 15.64 -15.43 0.00
CA LYS A 78 16.14 -15.84 1.32
C LYS A 78 16.42 -14.62 2.17
N LEU A 79 15.80 -14.58 3.34
CA LEU A 79 16.02 -13.53 4.35
C LEU A 79 16.38 -14.18 5.69
N ASN A 80 17.14 -13.47 6.51
CA ASN A 80 17.50 -13.98 7.84
C ASN A 80 16.38 -13.69 8.84
N LEU A 81 15.95 -14.73 9.56
CA LEU A 81 14.95 -14.67 10.61
C LEU A 81 15.54 -15.19 11.91
N VAL A 82 15.56 -14.36 12.96
CA VAL A 82 16.20 -14.72 14.24
C VAL A 82 15.46 -14.20 15.46
N TYR A 83 15.63 -14.90 16.58
CA TYR A 83 15.50 -14.31 17.91
C TYR A 83 16.85 -13.72 18.32
N PRO A 84 17.02 -12.38 18.35
CA PRO A 84 18.32 -11.76 18.60
C PRO A 84 18.84 -12.02 20.02
N LYS A 85 17.93 -12.28 20.97
CA LYS A 85 18.22 -12.49 22.38
C LYS A 85 17.47 -13.74 22.87
N PRO A 86 18.14 -14.68 23.57
CA PRO A 86 17.50 -15.92 24.02
C PRO A 86 16.28 -15.69 24.93
N GLU A 87 16.37 -14.68 25.81
CA GLU A 87 15.34 -14.38 26.81
C GLU A 87 14.17 -13.53 26.28
N LYS A 88 14.18 -13.18 24.99
CA LYS A 88 13.16 -12.32 24.39
C LYS A 88 12.41 -13.05 23.27
N SER A 89 11.11 -12.78 23.18
CA SER A 89 10.24 -13.28 22.12
C SER A 89 10.24 -12.40 20.85
N GLU A 90 11.07 -11.35 20.82
CA GLU A 90 11.20 -10.45 19.68
C GLU A 90 11.78 -11.21 18.48
N LEU A 91 11.03 -11.27 17.39
CA LEU A 91 11.45 -11.94 16.17
C LEU A 91 11.86 -10.89 15.14
N ARG A 92 13.05 -11.02 14.55
CA ARG A 92 13.61 -10.05 13.60
C ARG A 92 13.81 -10.66 12.23
N LEU A 93 13.23 -10.01 11.23
CA LEU A 93 13.45 -10.30 9.83
C LEU A 93 14.42 -9.27 9.25
N TYR A 94 15.59 -9.72 8.80
CA TYR A 94 16.57 -8.83 8.19
C TYR A 94 16.24 -8.62 6.72
N ILE A 95 15.94 -7.37 6.35
CA ILE A 95 15.62 -6.97 4.99
C ILE A 95 16.92 -6.79 4.18
N SER A 96 16.86 -7.01 2.87
CA SER A 96 18.04 -7.01 2.01
C SER A 96 17.72 -6.58 0.59
N LYS A 97 18.38 -5.50 0.15
CA LYS A 97 18.34 -5.06 -1.26
C LYS A 97 18.81 -6.18 -2.20
N GLY A 98 19.86 -6.90 -1.81
CA GLY A 98 20.42 -7.99 -2.61
C GLY A 98 19.51 -9.22 -2.69
N ALA A 99 18.67 -9.46 -1.68
CA ALA A 99 17.68 -10.53 -1.71
C ALA A 99 16.37 -10.12 -2.40
N GLY A 100 16.23 -8.86 -2.82
CA GLY A 100 15.05 -8.36 -3.52
C GLY A 100 13.91 -7.89 -2.60
N PHE A 101 14.13 -7.77 -1.29
CA PHE A 101 13.13 -7.26 -0.36
C PHE A 101 13.72 -6.21 0.56
N PHE A 102 13.44 -4.94 0.26
CA PHE A 102 13.86 -3.78 1.03
C PHE A 102 12.78 -2.70 0.91
N PRO A 103 11.73 -2.73 1.76
CA PRO A 103 10.63 -1.77 1.69
C PRO A 103 11.09 -0.35 2.07
N ASN A 104 10.27 0.64 1.74
CA ASN A 104 10.47 2.04 2.12
C ASN A 104 9.78 2.36 3.44
N GLU A 105 10.07 3.56 3.94
CA GLU A 105 9.42 4.08 5.15
C GLU A 105 7.94 4.35 4.85
N GLY A 106 7.06 3.94 5.76
CA GLY A 106 5.62 4.12 5.58
C GLY A 106 4.98 3.13 4.60
N ASP A 107 5.75 2.23 3.98
CA ASP A 107 5.17 1.09 3.27
C ASP A 107 4.45 0.19 4.27
N VAL A 108 3.37 -0.44 3.82
CA VAL A 108 2.77 -1.58 4.51
C VAL A 108 3.53 -2.81 4.06
N TRP A 109 4.27 -3.44 4.98
CA TRP A 109 4.79 -4.78 4.75
C TRP A 109 3.76 -5.80 5.24
N PHE A 110 3.72 -6.93 4.56
CA PHE A 110 2.75 -7.98 4.83
C PHE A 110 3.34 -9.34 4.54
N LEU A 111 2.79 -10.35 5.21
CA LEU A 111 3.10 -11.74 5.00
C LEU A 111 1.84 -12.59 5.12
N PHE A 112 1.76 -13.67 4.36
CA PHE A 112 0.61 -14.54 4.35
C PHE A 112 0.95 -15.95 3.89
N VAL A 113 0.16 -16.91 4.32
CA VAL A 113 0.22 -18.29 3.83
C VAL A 113 -0.81 -18.43 2.72
N ARG A 114 -0.36 -18.75 1.52
CA ARG A 114 -1.25 -18.89 0.35
C ARG A 114 -2.02 -20.22 0.43
N ARG A 115 -3.31 -20.23 0.05
CA ARG A 115 -4.17 -21.42 0.16
C ARG A 115 -3.76 -22.55 -0.78
N ASP A 116 -3.33 -22.23 -1.99
CA ASP A 116 -3.10 -23.23 -3.04
C ASP A 116 -1.89 -24.15 -2.77
N ASP A 117 -0.78 -23.55 -2.33
CA ASP A 117 0.52 -24.24 -2.18
C ASP A 117 1.04 -24.23 -0.74
N GLU A 118 0.27 -23.65 0.18
CA GLU A 118 0.60 -23.42 1.58
C GLU A 118 1.94 -22.71 1.80
N SER A 119 2.49 -22.03 0.80
CA SER A 119 3.79 -21.35 0.91
C SER A 119 3.68 -20.01 1.62
N LEU A 120 4.76 -19.57 2.26
CA LEU A 120 4.84 -18.26 2.92
C LEU A 120 5.25 -17.19 1.93
N TRP A 121 4.35 -16.23 1.73
CA TRP A 121 4.56 -15.07 0.90
C TRP A 121 4.84 -13.86 1.78
N LEU A 122 5.66 -12.94 1.26
CA LEU A 122 5.83 -11.61 1.83
C LEU A 122 5.86 -10.56 0.72
N GLY A 123 5.46 -9.35 1.06
CA GLY A 123 5.53 -8.21 0.17
C GLY A 123 5.49 -6.91 0.95
N ALA A 124 5.65 -5.81 0.23
CA ALA A 124 5.43 -4.48 0.74
C ALA A 124 4.92 -3.58 -0.37
N MET A 125 4.10 -2.60 -0.02
CA MET A 125 3.61 -1.58 -0.94
C MET A 125 3.26 -0.31 -0.17
N PRO A 126 3.19 0.86 -0.83
CA PRO A 126 2.77 2.11 -0.20
C PRO A 126 1.43 1.97 0.51
N GLU A 127 1.26 2.61 1.66
CA GLU A 127 0.02 2.51 2.46
C GLU A 127 -1.23 2.87 1.64
N LYS A 128 -1.15 3.88 0.77
CA LYS A 128 -2.25 4.27 -0.13
C LYS A 128 -2.65 3.13 -1.05
N GLU A 129 -1.67 2.43 -1.62
CA GLU A 129 -1.91 1.28 -2.49
C GLU A 129 -2.49 0.12 -1.68
N TRP A 130 -1.96 -0.17 -0.50
CA TRP A 130 -2.50 -1.19 0.40
C TRP A 130 -3.97 -0.94 0.74
N ARG A 131 -4.34 0.31 1.06
CA ARG A 131 -5.72 0.71 1.34
C ARG A 131 -6.61 0.52 0.13
N ARG A 132 -6.20 1.02 -1.05
CA ARG A 132 -6.94 0.86 -2.31
C ARG A 132 -7.14 -0.62 -2.64
N LEU A 133 -6.07 -1.40 -2.55
CA LEU A 133 -6.09 -2.84 -2.79
C LEU A 133 -6.99 -3.54 -1.80
N ASN A 134 -7.15 -3.11 -0.56
CA ASN A 134 -7.95 -3.82 0.45
C ASN A 134 -9.31 -3.18 0.75
N SER A 135 -9.77 -2.26 -0.10
CA SER A 135 -11.12 -1.70 -0.01
C SER A 135 -12.16 -2.67 -0.58
N ILE A 136 -13.30 -2.83 0.09
CA ILE A 136 -14.51 -3.48 -0.46
C ILE A 136 -15.29 -2.39 -1.21
N GLY A 137 -15.30 -2.45 -2.54
CA GLY A 137 -16.29 -1.78 -3.41
C GLY A 137 -16.70 -0.35 -3.06
N LYS A 138 -15.90 0.63 -3.49
CA LYS A 138 -16.27 1.63 -4.50
C LYS A 138 -14.97 2.08 -5.15
N ILE A 139 -14.67 1.51 -6.31
CA ILE A 139 -13.91 2.27 -7.30
C ILE A 139 -14.99 3.21 -7.84
N ASP A 140 -15.19 4.34 -7.17
CA ASP A 140 -15.71 5.49 -7.91
C ASP A 140 -14.55 5.81 -8.86
N ASP A 141 -14.81 5.69 -10.16
CA ASP A 141 -13.90 6.05 -11.26
C ASP A 141 -13.63 7.57 -11.26
N GLU A 142 -13.16 8.12 -10.14
CA GLU A 142 -12.60 9.45 -10.03
C GLU A 142 -11.14 9.34 -9.58
N GLU A 143 -10.34 8.72 -10.43
CA GLU A 143 -8.94 9.08 -10.54
C GLU A 143 -8.88 10.44 -11.27
N THR A 144 -9.30 11.51 -10.59
CA THR A 144 -8.88 12.86 -10.96
C THR A 144 -7.40 12.95 -10.66
N LEU A 145 -6.60 12.66 -11.67
CA LEU A 145 -5.22 13.14 -11.78
C LEU A 145 -5.28 14.68 -11.81
N ILE A 146 -5.34 15.30 -10.63
CA ILE A 146 -4.88 16.69 -10.50
C ILE A 146 -3.39 16.59 -10.19
N ASP A 147 -2.62 16.42 -11.25
CA ASP A 147 -1.21 16.81 -11.27
C ASP A 147 -1.08 17.81 -12.41
N GLU A 148 -1.56 19.03 -12.17
CA GLU A 148 -1.14 20.20 -12.93
C GLU A 148 -0.66 21.23 -11.93
N ASN A 149 0.63 21.52 -11.99
CA ASN A 149 1.26 22.71 -11.46
C ASN A 149 0.33 23.92 -11.64
N ILE A 150 -0.28 24.39 -10.56
CA ILE A 150 -0.88 25.74 -10.52
C ILE A 150 0.24 26.70 -10.11
N ASP A 151 1.22 26.82 -10.99
CA ASP A 151 2.12 27.95 -11.09
C ASP A 151 2.09 28.28 -12.60
N ASP A 152 1.42 29.38 -12.97
CA ASP A 152 1.35 30.01 -14.32
C ASP A 152 -0.05 30.22 -14.93
N ILE A 153 -1.08 30.51 -14.14
CA ILE A 153 -2.27 31.24 -14.65
C ILE A 153 -2.35 32.61 -13.98
N ASP A 154 -1.44 33.51 -14.35
CA ASP A 154 -1.52 34.92 -13.91
C ASP A 154 -0.98 35.95 -14.92
N ALA A 155 -0.92 35.63 -16.23
CA ALA A 155 -0.30 36.54 -17.20
C ALA A 155 -1.02 36.72 -18.56
N GLN A 156 -2.33 36.49 -18.68
CA GLN A 156 -3.01 36.74 -19.97
C GLN A 156 -4.41 37.37 -19.92
N ILE A 157 -4.79 38.04 -18.81
CA ILE A 157 -6.00 38.91 -18.78
C ILE A 157 -5.66 40.41 -18.95
N LEU A 158 -4.38 40.79 -18.94
CA LEU A 158 -3.96 42.21 -18.93
C LEU A 158 -3.48 42.81 -20.27
N ALA A 159 -3.81 42.22 -21.43
CA ALA A 159 -3.33 42.74 -22.73
C ALA A 159 -4.41 42.96 -23.81
N GLY A 160 -5.70 42.88 -23.47
CA GLY A 160 -6.79 42.87 -24.45
C GLY A 160 -7.87 43.95 -24.29
N GLN A 161 -7.59 45.08 -23.61
CA GLN A 161 -8.49 46.24 -23.60
C GLN A 161 -7.83 47.43 -24.27
N SER A 162 -8.13 47.63 -25.55
CA SER A 162 -7.85 48.81 -26.39
C SER A 162 -8.14 48.34 -27.82
N GLN A 163 -9.34 48.48 -28.38
CA GLN A 163 -9.97 49.67 -28.96
C GLN A 163 -11.48 49.33 -29.07
N GLY A 164 -12.47 50.14 -28.71
CA GLY A 164 -12.75 51.48 -29.20
C GLY A 164 -14.06 51.47 -30.00
N ASN A 165 -15.15 51.95 -29.38
CA ASN A 165 -16.41 52.50 -29.94
C ASN A 165 -17.13 51.81 -31.13
N ASN A 166 -18.41 51.46 -30.92
CA ASN A 166 -19.49 52.37 -31.34
C ASN A 166 -20.85 52.03 -30.72
N ILE A 167 -21.53 53.08 -30.30
CA ILE A 167 -22.85 53.11 -29.66
C ILE A 167 -23.90 53.33 -30.75
N VAL A 168 -24.98 52.55 -30.75
CA VAL A 168 -26.34 53.07 -31.03
C VAL A 168 -27.38 52.21 -30.29
N PRO A 169 -28.24 52.77 -29.43
CA PRO A 169 -29.44 52.11 -28.96
C PRO A 169 -30.65 52.60 -29.76
N GLU A 170 -31.48 51.70 -30.26
CA GLU A 170 -32.82 52.04 -30.73
C GLU A 170 -33.88 51.18 -30.05
N GLU A 171 -34.98 51.86 -29.76
CA GLU A 171 -35.96 51.63 -28.71
C GLU A 171 -37.18 50.81 -29.20
N ARG A 172 -37.95 50.27 -28.24
CA ARG A 172 -39.37 49.82 -28.30
C ARG A 172 -39.62 48.43 -28.92
N THR A 173 -40.48 47.56 -28.38
CA THR A 173 -41.76 47.79 -27.67
C THR A 173 -42.16 46.52 -26.89
N ALA A 174 -42.83 46.68 -25.75
CA ALA A 174 -43.45 45.61 -24.96
C ALA A 174 -44.80 45.16 -25.53
N VAL A 175 -45.15 43.87 -25.40
CA VAL A 175 -46.55 43.39 -25.23
C VAL A 175 -46.56 42.14 -24.34
N THR A 176 -47.37 42.21 -23.28
CA THR A 176 -47.79 41.17 -22.33
C THR A 176 -49.04 40.45 -22.84
N THR A 177 -49.20 39.15 -22.52
CA THR A 177 -50.40 38.37 -22.08
C THR A 177 -50.18 36.89 -22.44
N ASP A 178 -50.34 35.84 -21.63
CA ASP A 178 -51.28 35.38 -20.58
C ASP A 178 -51.98 34.08 -21.05
N SER A 179 -52.29 33.21 -20.08
CA SER A 179 -53.12 31.99 -20.06
C SER A 179 -52.53 30.68 -20.63
N HIS A 180 -52.34 29.61 -19.84
CA HIS A 180 -53.25 28.68 -19.12
C HIS A 180 -53.89 27.58 -19.99
N ARG A 181 -53.89 26.35 -19.44
CA ARG A 181 -54.65 25.12 -19.77
C ARG A 181 -54.17 24.31 -20.99
N ASP A 182 -54.38 23.01 -21.10
CA ASP A 182 -54.72 21.91 -20.19
C ASP A 182 -54.42 20.62 -20.99
N VAL A 183 -53.94 19.61 -20.28
CA VAL A 183 -54.35 18.19 -20.34
C VAL A 183 -55.10 17.70 -21.59
N ILE A 184 -54.52 16.71 -22.29
CA ILE A 184 -55.17 15.42 -22.60
C ILE A 184 -54.15 14.31 -22.37
#